data_AF-A0A2T5BX22-F1
#
_entry.id   AF-A0A2T5BX22-F1
#
_cell.length_a   1.000
_cell.length_b   1.000
_cell.length_c   1.000
_cell.angle_alpha   90.00
_cell.angle_beta   90.00
_cell.angle_gamma   90.00
#
_symmetry.space_group_name_H-M   'P 1'
#
loop_
_entity.id
_entity.type
_entity.pdbx_description
1 polymer ?
#
loop_
_entity_poly.entity_id
_entity_poly.type
_entity_poly.pdbx_seq_one_letter_code
_entity_poly.pdbx_strand_id
1 'polypeptide(L)'
;MYKIRLIVLVLGLCAASFTQAKEKEKSGKVVYSAWRQGAVVPDRDPLVVEYVNGIARSWMDQGDKKLIPELPQQTSYLDYNSATVYQQAEFMSGETYFTQSEFRALEGYEPVGEPEKILGYSCQKYVGSSFSNKIELWVTTEAGLQATPMLFFAYPGGLVMRYVRNGSSGWEATSVEFFKKGKAPELMPADLGTETDDVDFSRRLSNAFVKEVTVFNKQQINWTDQIENPNGEYTDSLYRFAGGTVVVKRVKLPQVPDGTSVFAEVTEQSNGDAYDRTGSVFVIPVNKERSFLDGLKFGKDSLPQYISKEGTAYQGVVLTNDYNPLLELMRFFTPFGVHHFNEKRDVGIAWADSVSYKQDVSDLLPVLQDECWIGVFVGNYDGGGHKVSLKLKYHLNEQQVSEKPAKKYWIQPVFNTTNVMEMAGQEYGTMFASDTLTVNFEVPAGVKNVTFRYITTGHGGWGGGDEFVPKKNELFIDGTPFFSFTPWRVDCGTYRASNPASGNFWNGLSSSDYSRSGWCPGTVSHPYFTPVDNLTPGKHSIQVYIPLGKRDGSMFSAWNVSGVFVGEIDE
;
A
#
# COMPACT_ATOMS: atom_id res chain seq x y z
N MET A 1 -100.98 9.33 0.86
CA MET A 1 -100.08 10.22 0.08
C MET A 1 -98.65 10.07 0.61
N TYR A 2 -97.70 9.79 -0.30
CA TYR A 2 -96.23 9.93 -0.24
C TYR A 2 -95.47 9.39 1.00
N LYS A 3 -94.76 8.24 0.91
CA LYS A 3 -93.39 8.00 0.37
C LYS A 3 -92.28 8.78 1.08
N ILE A 4 -91.51 8.11 1.95
CA ILE A 4 -90.08 8.36 2.17
C ILE A 4 -89.35 7.00 2.29
N ARG A 5 -88.21 6.93 1.60
CA ARG A 5 -87.38 5.76 1.30
C ARG A 5 -86.53 5.33 2.50
N LEU A 6 -86.45 4.02 2.75
CA LEU A 6 -85.45 3.40 3.60
C LEU A 6 -84.31 2.92 2.70
N ILE A 7 -83.12 3.52 2.84
CA ILE A 7 -81.88 3.05 2.22
C ILE A 7 -81.23 2.10 3.23
N VAL A 8 -81.18 0.81 2.93
CA VAL A 8 -80.35 -0.17 3.63
C VAL A 8 -79.15 -0.46 2.75
N LEU A 9 -77.97 -0.08 3.23
CA LEU A 9 -76.68 -0.30 2.60
C LEU A 9 -76.19 -1.70 3.01
N VAL A 10 -76.15 -2.65 2.07
CA VAL A 10 -75.52 -3.96 2.27
C VAL A 10 -74.06 -3.84 1.86
N LEU A 11 -73.16 -3.71 2.85
CA LEU A 11 -71.72 -3.87 2.67
C LEU A 11 -71.37 -5.34 2.92
N GLY A 12 -71.23 -6.10 1.84
CA GLY A 12 -70.62 -7.43 1.87
C GLY A 12 -69.10 -7.30 1.96
N LEU A 13 -68.52 -7.63 3.11
CA LEU A 13 -67.08 -7.88 3.23
C LEU A 13 -66.75 -9.23 2.57
N CYS A 14 -66.08 -9.20 1.43
CA CYS A 14 -65.26 -10.33 0.96
C CYS A 14 -63.82 -10.07 1.39
N ALA A 15 -63.43 -10.59 2.55
CA ALA A 15 -62.02 -10.76 2.89
C ALA A 15 -61.55 -12.06 2.21
N ALA A 16 -60.95 -11.93 1.02
CA ALA A 16 -60.19 -13.02 0.43
C ALA A 16 -58.83 -13.11 1.15
N SER A 17 -58.79 -13.92 2.20
CA SER A 17 -57.54 -14.33 2.84
C SER A 17 -56.77 -15.25 1.88
N PHE A 18 -55.86 -14.71 1.08
CA PHE A 18 -54.82 -15.50 0.43
C PHE A 18 -53.87 -16.05 1.52
N THR A 19 -54.23 -17.20 2.09
CA THR A 19 -53.28 -18.02 2.83
C THR A 19 -52.44 -18.77 1.80
N GLN A 20 -51.30 -18.19 1.43
CA GLN A 20 -50.26 -18.91 0.70
C GLN A 20 -49.82 -20.06 1.63
N ALA A 21 -50.11 -21.30 1.24
CA ALA A 21 -49.68 -22.46 2.00
C ALA A 21 -48.14 -22.43 2.09
N LYS A 22 -47.59 -22.15 3.28
CA LYS A 22 -46.15 -22.29 3.54
C LYS A 22 -45.81 -23.76 3.27
N GLU A 23 -45.05 -24.04 2.22
CA GLU A 23 -44.47 -25.36 2.03
C GLU A 23 -43.71 -25.76 3.30
N LYS A 24 -43.75 -27.05 3.62
CA LYS A 24 -43.08 -27.59 4.80
C LYS A 24 -41.59 -27.30 4.69
N GLU A 25 -41.04 -26.65 5.72
CA GLU A 25 -39.61 -26.37 5.83
C GLU A 25 -38.78 -27.65 5.65
N LYS A 26 -37.77 -27.58 4.78
CA LYS A 26 -36.83 -28.66 4.47
C LYS A 26 -35.44 -28.25 4.95
N SER A 27 -34.52 -29.20 4.90
CA SER A 27 -33.10 -28.95 5.17
C SER A 27 -32.28 -29.43 3.97
N GLY A 28 -31.24 -28.69 3.61
CA GLY A 28 -30.50 -28.98 2.40
C GLY A 28 -29.25 -28.14 2.21
N LYS A 29 -28.60 -28.37 1.08
CA LYS A 29 -27.39 -27.71 0.61
C LYS A 29 -27.68 -27.07 -0.75
N VAL A 30 -27.26 -25.83 -0.91
CA VAL A 30 -27.30 -25.08 -2.17
C VAL A 30 -25.86 -24.73 -2.53
N VAL A 31 -25.49 -25.00 -3.78
CA VAL A 31 -24.18 -24.62 -4.31
C VAL A 31 -24.40 -23.50 -5.31
N TYR A 32 -23.67 -22.42 -5.16
CA TYR A 32 -23.67 -21.28 -6.06
C TYR A 32 -22.35 -21.18 -6.79
N SER A 33 -22.41 -20.84 -8.07
CA SER A 33 -21.25 -20.54 -8.89
C SER A 33 -21.28 -19.07 -9.31
N ALA A 34 -20.11 -18.49 -9.53
CA ALA A 34 -20.01 -17.13 -10.00
C ALA A 34 -20.77 -16.97 -11.32
N TRP A 35 -21.48 -15.87 -11.47
CA TRP A 35 -22.22 -15.52 -12.68
C TRP A 35 -21.59 -14.28 -13.30
N ARG A 36 -21.30 -14.28 -14.60
CA ARG A 36 -20.77 -13.13 -15.34
C ARG A 36 -21.38 -13.03 -16.72
N GLN A 37 -21.78 -11.81 -17.10
CA GLN A 37 -22.21 -11.48 -18.46
C GLN A 37 -23.21 -12.48 -19.08
N GLY A 38 -24.19 -12.95 -18.30
CA GLY A 38 -25.22 -13.86 -18.80
C GLY A 38 -25.01 -15.34 -18.49
N ALA A 39 -23.84 -15.76 -18.00
CA ALA A 39 -23.53 -17.18 -17.82
C ALA A 39 -22.82 -17.48 -16.49
N VAL A 40 -22.97 -18.73 -16.04
CA VAL A 40 -22.19 -19.29 -14.93
C VAL A 40 -20.73 -19.48 -15.34
N VAL A 41 -19.81 -19.13 -14.45
CA VAL A 41 -18.36 -19.26 -14.59
C VAL A 41 -17.88 -20.33 -13.60
N PRO A 42 -17.54 -21.55 -14.06
CA PRO A 42 -17.22 -22.68 -13.19
C PRO A 42 -15.81 -22.61 -12.58
N ASP A 43 -14.90 -21.81 -13.15
CA ASP A 43 -13.48 -21.77 -12.75
C ASP A 43 -13.21 -21.00 -11.43
N ARG A 44 -14.25 -20.63 -10.69
CA ARG A 44 -14.14 -19.95 -9.39
C ARG A 44 -14.64 -20.85 -8.28
N ASP A 45 -14.06 -20.67 -7.09
CA ASP A 45 -14.50 -21.35 -5.88
C ASP A 45 -16.00 -21.16 -5.69
N PRO A 46 -16.79 -22.24 -5.62
CA PRO A 46 -18.22 -22.12 -5.42
C PRO A 46 -18.52 -21.68 -3.99
N LEU A 47 -19.60 -20.92 -3.83
CA LEU A 47 -20.15 -20.62 -2.52
C LEU A 47 -21.11 -21.75 -2.15
N VAL A 48 -20.88 -22.38 -1.01
CA VAL A 48 -21.78 -23.40 -0.47
C VAL A 48 -22.62 -22.80 0.64
N VAL A 49 -23.92 -23.10 0.63
CA VAL A 49 -24.84 -22.72 1.69
C VAL A 49 -25.60 -23.95 2.16
N GLU A 50 -25.56 -24.25 3.45
CA GLU A 50 -26.37 -25.30 4.08
C GLU A 50 -27.48 -24.65 4.91
N TYR A 51 -28.69 -25.20 4.88
CA TYR A 51 -29.85 -24.68 5.59
C TYR A 51 -30.50 -25.78 6.46
N VAL A 52 -30.70 -25.49 7.74
CA VAL A 52 -31.34 -26.37 8.72
C VAL A 52 -32.06 -25.52 9.78
N ASN A 53 -33.36 -25.75 9.99
CA ASN A 53 -34.17 -25.17 11.07
C ASN A 53 -34.03 -23.64 11.25
N GLY A 54 -34.23 -22.89 10.17
CA GLY A 54 -34.14 -21.43 10.17
C GLY A 54 -32.71 -20.87 10.19
N ILE A 55 -31.67 -21.71 10.18
CA ILE A 55 -30.26 -21.27 10.13
C ILE A 55 -29.68 -21.65 8.78
N ALA A 56 -29.00 -20.71 8.12
CA ALA A 56 -28.14 -21.00 6.98
C ALA A 56 -26.66 -20.79 7.35
N ARG A 57 -25.78 -21.71 6.95
CA ARG A 57 -24.31 -21.57 7.06
C ARG A 57 -23.72 -21.48 5.66
N SER A 58 -22.89 -20.47 5.40
CA SER A 58 -22.25 -20.26 4.10
C SER A 58 -20.74 -20.09 4.19
N TRP A 59 -20.01 -20.70 3.25
CA TRP A 59 -18.56 -20.56 3.11
C TRP A 59 -18.15 -20.73 1.64
N MET A 60 -16.96 -20.24 1.30
CA MET A 60 -16.34 -20.48 0.00
C MET A 60 -15.65 -21.84 0.01
N ASP A 61 -16.06 -22.75 -0.88
CA ASP A 61 -15.43 -24.06 -1.00
C ASP A 61 -14.16 -23.95 -1.87
N GLN A 62 -13.01 -24.09 -1.22
CA GLN A 62 -11.69 -23.94 -1.84
C GLN A 62 -11.09 -25.28 -2.28
N GLY A 63 -11.81 -26.40 -2.11
CA GLY A 63 -11.36 -27.74 -2.48
C GLY A 63 -10.00 -28.11 -1.87
N ASP A 64 -9.15 -28.80 -2.65
CA ASP A 64 -7.81 -29.26 -2.23
C ASP A 64 -6.70 -28.20 -2.44
N LYS A 65 -7.07 -26.93 -2.65
CA LYS A 65 -6.09 -25.86 -2.87
C LYS A 65 -5.17 -25.70 -1.66
N LYS A 66 -3.87 -25.56 -1.92
CA LYS A 66 -2.89 -25.23 -0.88
C LYS A 66 -2.90 -23.73 -0.62
N LEU A 67 -3.60 -23.32 0.42
CA LEU A 67 -3.74 -21.92 0.81
C LEU A 67 -2.52 -21.42 1.60
N ILE A 68 -2.27 -20.10 1.54
CA ILE A 68 -1.29 -19.50 2.45
C ILE A 68 -1.82 -19.55 3.88
N PRO A 69 -0.96 -19.75 4.88
CA PRO A 69 -1.41 -19.90 6.25
C PRO A 69 -2.03 -18.60 6.79
N GLU A 70 -1.66 -17.43 6.27
CA GLU A 70 -2.19 -16.13 6.68
C GLU A 70 -3.68 -15.91 6.31
N LEU A 71 -4.24 -16.70 5.39
CA LEU A 71 -5.63 -16.57 4.97
C LEU A 71 -6.58 -17.04 6.10
N PRO A 72 -7.42 -16.16 6.68
CA PRO A 72 -8.37 -16.56 7.70
C PRO A 72 -9.49 -17.42 7.10
N GLN A 73 -9.90 -18.48 7.81
CA GLN A 73 -11.07 -19.27 7.43
C GLN A 73 -12.34 -18.51 7.79
N GLN A 74 -13.17 -18.22 6.80
CA GLN A 74 -14.38 -17.42 6.98
C GLN A 74 -15.63 -18.28 6.80
N THR A 75 -16.53 -18.18 7.78
CA THR A 75 -17.86 -18.79 7.73
C THR A 75 -18.90 -17.74 8.11
N SER A 76 -20.03 -17.71 7.42
CA SER A 76 -21.15 -16.84 7.79
C SER A 76 -22.37 -17.67 8.15
N TYR A 77 -23.17 -17.17 9.08
CA TYR A 77 -24.40 -17.78 9.54
C TYR A 77 -25.53 -16.77 9.41
N LEU A 78 -26.66 -17.18 8.86
CA LEU A 78 -27.87 -16.37 8.78
C LEU A 78 -28.93 -17.05 9.63
N ASP A 79 -29.32 -16.43 10.74
CA ASP A 79 -30.44 -16.85 11.55
C ASP A 79 -31.70 -16.12 11.08
N TYR A 80 -32.54 -16.84 10.34
CA TYR A 80 -33.82 -16.33 9.82
C TYR A 80 -34.89 -16.21 10.91
N ASN A 81 -34.70 -16.81 12.09
CA ASN A 81 -35.62 -16.67 13.21
C ASN A 81 -35.44 -15.33 13.93
N SER A 82 -34.18 -14.90 14.09
CA SER A 82 -33.84 -13.60 14.69
C SER A 82 -33.58 -12.49 13.66
N ALA A 83 -33.53 -12.84 12.36
CA ALA A 83 -33.12 -11.94 11.28
C ALA A 83 -31.72 -11.36 11.49
N THR A 84 -30.75 -12.21 11.86
CA THR A 84 -29.38 -11.82 12.19
C THR A 84 -28.37 -12.54 11.30
N VAL A 85 -27.37 -11.81 10.81
CA VAL A 85 -26.18 -12.36 10.15
C VAL A 85 -25.03 -12.36 11.14
N TYR A 86 -24.34 -13.49 11.26
CA TYR A 86 -23.06 -13.63 11.95
C TYR A 86 -21.98 -13.90 10.92
N GLN A 87 -20.88 -13.15 10.97
CA GLN A 87 -19.68 -13.42 10.17
C GLN A 87 -18.55 -13.79 11.12
N GLN A 88 -18.00 -14.99 10.95
CA GLN A 88 -16.94 -15.55 11.78
C GLN A 88 -15.66 -15.70 10.96
N ALA A 89 -14.52 -15.44 11.59
CA ALA A 89 -13.20 -15.67 11.02
C ALA A 89 -12.29 -16.37 12.04
N GLU A 90 -11.69 -17.49 11.64
CA GLU A 90 -10.66 -18.20 12.38
C GLU A 90 -9.28 -17.90 11.78
N PHE A 91 -8.37 -17.39 12.61
CA PHE A 91 -7.03 -16.96 12.20
C PHE A 91 -5.99 -18.04 12.52
N MET A 92 -4.85 -18.01 11.83
CA MET A 92 -3.74 -18.95 12.03
C MET A 92 -3.22 -18.97 13.48
N SER A 93 -3.38 -17.87 14.22
CA SER A 93 -3.04 -17.77 15.65
C SER A 93 -3.90 -18.67 16.54
N GLY A 94 -5.00 -19.22 16.02
CA GLY A 94 -6.04 -19.94 16.76
C GLY A 94 -7.09 -19.00 17.36
N GLU A 95 -6.98 -17.69 17.13
CA GLU A 95 -7.99 -16.74 17.56
C GLU A 95 -9.20 -16.76 16.61
N THR A 96 -10.39 -16.76 17.19
CA THR A 96 -11.65 -16.69 16.45
C THR A 96 -12.41 -15.43 16.85
N TYR A 97 -12.81 -14.67 15.84
CA TYR A 97 -13.60 -13.46 16.02
C TYR A 97 -14.89 -13.55 15.22
N PHE A 98 -15.92 -12.83 15.65
CA PHE A 98 -17.12 -12.67 14.87
C PHE A 98 -17.69 -11.25 14.97
N THR A 99 -18.46 -10.86 13.97
CA THR A 99 -19.33 -9.68 14.00
C THR A 99 -20.77 -10.10 13.68
N GLN A 100 -21.74 -9.32 14.12
CA GLN A 100 -23.15 -9.54 13.83
C GLN A 100 -23.83 -8.28 13.30
N SER A 101 -24.82 -8.49 12.44
CA SER A 101 -25.67 -7.41 11.91
C SER A 101 -27.09 -7.93 11.65
N GLU A 102 -28.06 -7.03 11.63
CA GLU A 102 -29.43 -7.38 11.25
C GLU A 102 -29.56 -7.57 9.74
N PHE A 103 -30.55 -8.36 9.32
CA PHE A 103 -30.91 -8.46 7.91
C PHE A 103 -31.27 -7.08 7.36
N ARG A 104 -30.72 -6.77 6.19
CA ARG A 104 -31.09 -5.55 5.49
C ARG A 104 -32.55 -5.62 5.07
N ALA A 105 -33.30 -4.56 5.37
CA ALA A 105 -34.63 -4.39 4.81
C ALA A 105 -34.56 -4.31 3.26
N LEU A 106 -35.36 -5.11 2.58
CA LEU A 106 -35.48 -5.11 1.11
C LEU A 106 -36.54 -4.11 0.62
N GLU A 107 -36.74 -3.01 1.34
CA GLU A 107 -37.63 -1.93 0.90
C GLU A 107 -37.11 -1.34 -0.44
N GLY A 108 -38.02 -1.16 -1.40
CA GLY A 108 -37.69 -0.70 -2.75
C GLY A 108 -37.13 -1.79 -3.68
N TYR A 109 -37.14 -3.06 -3.26
CA TYR A 109 -36.94 -4.20 -4.16
C TYR A 109 -38.29 -4.67 -4.69
N GLU A 110 -38.64 -4.19 -5.89
CA GLU A 110 -39.95 -4.47 -6.48
C GLU A 110 -39.90 -5.69 -7.40
N PRO A 111 -40.95 -6.52 -7.45
CA PRO A 111 -41.04 -7.62 -8.40
C PRO A 111 -41.14 -7.07 -9.83
N VAL A 112 -40.40 -7.66 -10.76
CA VAL A 112 -40.36 -7.25 -12.16
C VAL A 112 -40.47 -8.46 -13.09
N GLY A 113 -41.40 -8.40 -14.03
CA GLY A 113 -41.59 -9.43 -15.06
C GLY A 113 -42.19 -10.73 -14.54
N GLU A 114 -42.39 -11.66 -15.47
CA GLU A 114 -42.89 -13.00 -15.18
C GLU A 114 -41.81 -13.88 -14.51
N PRO A 115 -42.20 -14.85 -13.65
CA PRO A 115 -41.25 -15.77 -13.04
C PRO A 115 -40.43 -16.57 -14.07
N GLU A 116 -39.14 -16.70 -13.80
CA GLU A 116 -38.20 -17.50 -14.59
C GLU A 116 -37.92 -18.84 -13.91
N LYS A 117 -37.55 -19.88 -14.67
CA LYS A 117 -37.12 -21.17 -14.09
C LYS A 117 -35.61 -21.23 -13.88
N ILE A 118 -35.18 -21.52 -12.66
CA ILE A 118 -33.79 -21.82 -12.31
C ILE A 118 -33.77 -23.17 -11.58
N LEU A 119 -32.99 -24.14 -12.09
CA LEU A 119 -32.98 -25.53 -11.59
C LEU A 119 -34.38 -26.17 -11.45
N GLY A 120 -35.33 -25.75 -12.29
CA GLY A 120 -36.72 -26.24 -12.29
C GLY A 120 -37.68 -25.49 -11.35
N TYR A 121 -37.18 -24.64 -10.45
CA TYR A 121 -38.00 -23.83 -9.53
C TYR A 121 -38.49 -22.55 -10.18
N SER A 122 -39.73 -22.15 -9.91
CA SER A 122 -40.27 -20.86 -10.33
C SER A 122 -39.68 -19.73 -9.46
N CYS A 123 -39.01 -18.76 -10.09
CA CYS A 123 -38.27 -17.70 -9.41
C CYS A 123 -38.77 -16.31 -9.84
N GLN A 124 -39.31 -15.53 -8.90
CA GLN A 124 -39.67 -14.13 -9.14
C GLN A 124 -38.43 -13.25 -9.09
N LYS A 125 -38.26 -12.40 -10.09
CA LYS A 125 -37.20 -11.38 -10.10
C LYS A 125 -37.62 -10.15 -9.31
N TYR A 126 -36.75 -9.67 -8.42
CA TYR A 126 -36.85 -8.42 -7.69
C TYR A 126 -35.70 -7.48 -8.07
N VAL A 127 -35.99 -6.19 -8.22
CA VAL A 127 -35.00 -5.19 -8.62
C VAL A 127 -34.98 -4.04 -7.62
N GLY A 128 -33.78 -3.70 -7.12
CA GLY A 128 -33.55 -2.58 -6.22
C GLY A 128 -32.20 -1.92 -6.43
N SER A 129 -31.80 -1.07 -5.49
CA SER A 129 -30.53 -0.33 -5.54
C SER A 129 -29.75 -0.43 -4.23
N SER A 130 -28.42 -0.49 -4.32
CA SER A 130 -27.52 -0.43 -3.17
C SER A 130 -26.22 0.29 -3.55
N PHE A 131 -25.93 1.42 -2.89
CA PHE A 131 -24.78 2.28 -3.22
C PHE A 131 -24.68 2.56 -4.73
N SER A 132 -25.81 2.97 -5.32
CA SER A 132 -25.99 3.22 -6.77
C SER A 132 -25.84 2.01 -7.69
N ASN A 133 -25.62 0.81 -7.15
CA ASN A 133 -25.62 -0.41 -7.93
C ASN A 133 -27.05 -0.93 -8.09
N LYS A 134 -27.43 -1.27 -9.33
CA LYS A 134 -28.65 -2.03 -9.59
C LYS A 134 -28.44 -3.45 -9.09
N ILE A 135 -29.30 -3.90 -8.19
CA ILE A 135 -29.28 -5.25 -7.63
C ILE A 135 -30.52 -5.99 -8.11
N GLU A 136 -30.33 -7.20 -8.64
CA GLU A 136 -31.38 -8.05 -9.17
C GLU A 136 -31.32 -9.41 -8.45
N LEU A 137 -32.45 -9.83 -7.87
CA LEU A 137 -32.58 -11.06 -7.09
C LEU A 137 -33.65 -11.95 -7.73
N TRP A 138 -33.35 -13.21 -8.05
CA TRP A 138 -34.36 -14.18 -8.45
C TRP A 138 -34.63 -15.10 -7.26
N VAL A 139 -35.86 -15.09 -6.75
CA VAL A 139 -36.23 -15.73 -5.49
C VAL A 139 -37.33 -16.75 -5.71
N THR A 140 -37.19 -17.94 -5.13
CA THR A 140 -38.25 -18.95 -5.08
C THR A 140 -38.67 -19.22 -3.64
N THR A 141 -39.96 -19.38 -3.39
CA THR A 141 -40.51 -19.81 -2.10
C THR A 141 -40.94 -21.30 -2.10
N GLU A 142 -40.80 -21.97 -3.25
CA GLU A 142 -41.24 -23.35 -3.48
C GLU A 142 -40.19 -24.39 -3.03
N ALA A 143 -38.93 -23.99 -2.86
CA ALA A 143 -37.86 -24.91 -2.51
C ALA A 143 -37.99 -25.47 -1.07
N GLY A 144 -38.66 -24.75 -0.17
CA GLY A 144 -38.72 -25.07 1.26
C GLY A 144 -37.37 -24.85 1.99
N LEU A 145 -36.45 -24.11 1.37
CA LEU A 145 -35.15 -23.70 1.93
C LEU A 145 -35.09 -22.17 2.00
N GLN A 146 -34.27 -21.63 2.92
CA GLN A 146 -33.92 -20.22 2.93
C GLN A 146 -32.40 -20.08 2.82
N ALA A 147 -31.93 -19.43 1.77
CA ALA A 147 -30.51 -19.15 1.58
C ALA A 147 -30.32 -17.99 0.61
N THR A 148 -29.14 -17.38 0.66
CA THR A 148 -28.73 -16.33 -0.27
C THR A 148 -27.23 -16.44 -0.56
N PRO A 149 -26.80 -16.16 -1.80
CA PRO A 149 -25.37 -16.07 -2.10
C PRO A 149 -24.76 -14.73 -1.69
N MET A 150 -25.55 -13.81 -1.14
CA MET A 150 -25.09 -12.48 -0.74
C MET A 150 -25.72 -12.10 0.61
N LEU A 151 -24.91 -12.07 1.67
CA LEU A 151 -25.35 -11.96 3.07
C LEU A 151 -26.35 -10.83 3.33
N PHE A 152 -26.10 -9.66 2.75
CA PHE A 152 -26.97 -8.48 2.93
C PHE A 152 -28.29 -8.54 2.15
N PHE A 153 -28.55 -9.58 1.35
CA PHE A 153 -29.79 -9.75 0.59
C PHE A 153 -30.43 -11.10 0.93
N ALA A 154 -30.54 -11.39 2.22
CA ALA A 154 -31.37 -12.48 2.71
C ALA A 154 -32.86 -12.19 2.43
N TYR A 155 -33.59 -13.20 1.97
CA TYR A 155 -35.03 -13.09 1.72
C TYR A 155 -35.79 -14.02 2.66
N PRO A 156 -36.38 -13.52 3.77
CA PRO A 156 -37.16 -14.36 4.67
C PRO A 156 -38.28 -15.11 3.96
N GLY A 157 -38.33 -16.43 4.16
CA GLY A 157 -39.27 -17.34 3.52
C GLY A 157 -38.91 -17.78 2.10
N GLY A 158 -37.76 -17.37 1.56
CA GLY A 158 -37.35 -17.68 0.19
C GLY A 158 -35.88 -18.06 0.02
N LEU A 159 -35.63 -18.79 -1.06
CA LEU A 159 -34.31 -19.13 -1.57
C LEU A 159 -33.96 -18.17 -2.71
N VAL A 160 -32.91 -17.37 -2.54
CA VAL A 160 -32.35 -16.54 -3.61
C VAL A 160 -31.56 -17.44 -4.55
N MET A 161 -32.11 -17.75 -5.71
CA MET A 161 -31.52 -18.63 -6.73
C MET A 161 -30.48 -17.92 -7.59
N ARG A 162 -30.60 -16.60 -7.76
CA ARG A 162 -29.65 -15.78 -8.50
C ARG A 162 -29.56 -14.38 -7.92
N TYR A 163 -28.35 -13.86 -7.79
CA TYR A 163 -28.03 -12.47 -7.48
C TYR A 163 -27.24 -11.88 -8.64
N VAL A 164 -27.62 -10.71 -9.15
CA VAL A 164 -26.87 -10.00 -10.19
C VAL A 164 -26.71 -8.52 -9.80
N ARG A 165 -25.47 -8.03 -9.90
CA ARG A 165 -25.08 -6.64 -9.73
C ARG A 165 -24.78 -6.01 -11.09
N ASN A 166 -25.47 -4.91 -11.38
CA ASN A 166 -25.28 -4.10 -12.59
C ASN A 166 -25.33 -4.91 -13.90
N GLY A 167 -26.13 -5.98 -13.95
CA GLY A 167 -26.26 -6.85 -15.11
C GLY A 167 -24.99 -7.62 -15.52
N SER A 168 -23.90 -7.54 -14.75
CA SER A 168 -22.57 -7.97 -15.22
C SER A 168 -21.93 -9.06 -14.38
N SER A 169 -22.18 -9.08 -13.07
CA SER A 169 -21.53 -10.00 -12.14
C SER A 169 -22.49 -10.43 -11.04
N GLY A 170 -22.34 -11.63 -10.52
CA GLY A 170 -23.26 -12.17 -9.55
C GLY A 170 -22.97 -13.62 -9.15
N TRP A 171 -24.01 -14.28 -8.68
CA TRP A 171 -24.01 -15.68 -8.27
C TRP A 171 -25.31 -16.34 -8.73
N GLU A 172 -25.21 -17.60 -9.16
CA GLU A 172 -26.37 -18.42 -9.53
C GLU A 172 -26.25 -19.80 -8.91
N ALA A 173 -27.36 -20.32 -8.38
CA ALA A 173 -27.44 -21.67 -7.84
C ALA A 173 -27.26 -22.70 -8.96
N THR A 174 -26.31 -23.62 -8.78
CA THR A 174 -25.99 -24.70 -9.72
C THR A 174 -26.41 -26.07 -9.20
N SER A 175 -26.59 -26.23 -7.87
CA SER A 175 -27.18 -27.43 -7.26
C SER A 175 -28.06 -27.07 -6.06
N VAL A 176 -29.14 -27.84 -5.87
CA VAL A 176 -30.00 -27.83 -4.68
C VAL A 176 -30.24 -29.27 -4.27
N GLU A 177 -29.73 -29.65 -3.10
CA GLU A 177 -29.77 -31.02 -2.57
C GLU A 177 -30.40 -31.04 -1.17
N PHE A 178 -31.24 -32.02 -0.89
CA PHE A 178 -31.90 -32.14 0.42
C PHE A 178 -31.22 -33.17 1.31
N PHE A 179 -31.06 -32.84 2.58
CA PHE A 179 -30.54 -33.78 3.56
C PHE A 179 -31.55 -34.90 3.83
N LYS A 180 -31.05 -36.13 4.02
CA LYS A 180 -31.90 -37.25 4.45
C LYS A 180 -32.42 -36.98 5.87
N LYS A 181 -33.62 -37.48 6.17
CA LYS A 181 -34.24 -37.34 7.50
C LYS A 181 -33.28 -37.81 8.60
N GLY A 182 -33.03 -36.95 9.59
CA GLY A 182 -32.12 -37.23 10.71
C GLY A 182 -30.62 -37.22 10.37
N LYS A 183 -30.24 -36.72 9.19
CA LYS A 183 -28.85 -36.59 8.73
C LYS A 183 -28.44 -35.14 8.47
N ALA A 184 -29.24 -34.17 8.93
CA ALA A 184 -28.88 -32.76 8.84
C ALA A 184 -27.75 -32.44 9.85
N PRO A 185 -26.73 -31.68 9.47
CA PRO A 185 -25.68 -31.26 10.38
C PRO A 185 -26.18 -30.19 11.36
N GLU A 186 -25.51 -30.07 12.50
CA GLU A 186 -25.58 -28.86 13.32
C GLU A 186 -24.78 -27.76 12.62
N LEU A 187 -25.42 -26.62 12.36
CA LEU A 187 -24.83 -25.56 11.55
C LEU A 187 -24.05 -24.54 12.37
N MET A 188 -24.67 -24.01 13.42
CA MET A 188 -24.10 -22.92 14.23
C MET A 188 -23.27 -23.51 15.38
N PRO A 189 -22.02 -23.06 15.57
CA PRO A 189 -21.20 -23.53 16.68
C PRO A 189 -21.71 -22.97 18.02
N ALA A 190 -21.42 -23.69 19.11
CA ALA A 190 -21.75 -23.25 20.47
C ALA A 190 -20.95 -22.01 20.90
N ASP A 191 -19.76 -21.83 20.33
CA ASP A 191 -18.89 -20.68 20.55
C ASP A 191 -18.52 -20.05 19.20
N LEU A 192 -18.92 -18.80 18.99
CA LEU A 192 -18.58 -18.02 17.80
C LEU A 192 -17.22 -17.32 17.90
N GLY A 193 -16.59 -17.32 19.08
CA GLY A 193 -15.38 -16.59 19.38
C GLY A 193 -15.65 -15.22 20.00
N THR A 194 -14.72 -14.29 19.83
CA THR A 194 -14.83 -12.94 20.42
C THR A 194 -15.59 -12.00 19.48
N GLU A 195 -16.64 -11.34 20.00
CA GLU A 195 -17.41 -10.35 19.24
C GLU A 195 -16.59 -9.07 19.01
N THR A 196 -16.68 -8.54 17.80
CA THR A 196 -16.12 -7.24 17.40
C THR A 196 -17.14 -6.45 16.59
N ASP A 197 -16.96 -5.13 16.46
CA ASP A 197 -17.71 -4.38 15.46
C ASP A 197 -17.28 -4.74 14.02
N ASP A 198 -18.10 -4.37 13.03
CA ASP A 198 -17.84 -4.65 11.60
C ASP A 198 -16.56 -4.01 11.07
N VAL A 199 -16.17 -2.84 11.60
CA VAL A 199 -14.97 -2.12 11.19
C VAL A 199 -13.72 -2.86 11.67
N ASP A 200 -13.69 -3.28 12.94
CA ASP A 200 -12.60 -4.07 13.50
C ASP A 200 -12.51 -5.45 12.84
N PHE A 201 -13.64 -6.12 12.63
CA PHE A 201 -13.70 -7.40 11.94
C PHE A 201 -13.09 -7.31 10.52
N SER A 202 -13.56 -6.36 9.72
CA SER A 202 -13.07 -6.10 8.36
C SER A 202 -11.58 -5.72 8.33
N ARG A 203 -11.14 -4.93 9.33
CA ARG A 203 -9.73 -4.56 9.50
C ARG A 203 -8.85 -5.76 9.81
N ARG A 204 -9.30 -6.67 10.69
CA ARG A 204 -8.56 -7.90 11.02
C ARG A 204 -8.41 -8.81 9.81
N LEU A 205 -9.48 -9.01 9.05
CA LEU A 205 -9.44 -9.76 7.80
C LEU A 205 -8.43 -9.17 6.80
N SER A 206 -8.43 -7.85 6.64
CA SER A 206 -7.50 -7.17 5.73
C SER A 206 -6.06 -7.26 6.23
N ASN A 207 -5.84 -7.08 7.54
CA ASN A 207 -4.51 -7.12 8.15
C ASN A 207 -3.92 -8.53 8.19
N ALA A 208 -4.71 -9.58 8.05
CA ALA A 208 -4.20 -10.95 7.92
C ALA A 208 -3.19 -11.08 6.77
N PHE A 209 -3.41 -10.34 5.68
CA PHE A 209 -2.53 -10.32 4.50
C PHE A 209 -1.40 -9.28 4.58
N VAL A 210 -1.23 -8.62 5.72
CA VAL A 210 -0.23 -7.55 5.87
C VAL A 210 0.80 -7.96 6.90
N LYS A 211 2.03 -8.19 6.44
CA LYS A 211 3.18 -8.28 7.35
C LYS A 211 3.73 -6.88 7.56
N GLU A 212 3.85 -6.45 8.81
CA GLU A 212 4.39 -5.13 9.18
C GLU A 212 5.69 -5.30 9.97
N VAL A 213 6.71 -4.54 9.56
CA VAL A 213 7.97 -4.39 10.31
C VAL A 213 8.11 -2.92 10.71
N THR A 214 8.08 -2.65 12.01
CA THR A 214 8.39 -1.31 12.54
C THR A 214 9.90 -1.19 12.74
N VAL A 215 10.57 -0.42 11.88
CA VAL A 215 12.03 -0.19 11.96
C VAL A 215 12.32 0.87 13.03
N PHE A 216 11.66 2.02 12.93
CA PHE A 216 11.78 3.13 13.87
C PHE A 216 10.40 3.58 14.37
N ASN A 217 10.30 3.96 15.64
CA ASN A 217 9.06 4.47 16.23
C ASN A 217 9.36 5.76 16.99
N LYS A 218 8.89 6.89 16.45
CA LYS A 218 9.15 8.25 16.96
C LYS A 218 10.62 8.47 17.34
N GLN A 219 11.53 7.91 16.56
CA GLN A 219 12.96 8.00 16.77
C GLN A 219 13.41 9.44 16.57
N GLN A 220 14.12 9.99 17.56
CA GLN A 220 14.70 11.32 17.42
C GLN A 220 15.90 11.29 16.47
N ILE A 221 15.91 12.22 15.51
CA ILE A 221 17.00 12.50 14.58
C ILE A 221 17.35 13.97 14.74
N ASN A 222 18.51 14.28 15.32
CA ASN A 222 18.90 15.62 15.73
C ASN A 222 20.42 15.76 15.68
N TRP A 223 20.92 16.99 15.76
CA TRP A 223 22.35 17.27 15.92
C TRP A 223 22.75 17.27 17.40
N THR A 224 23.78 16.50 17.75
CA THR A 224 24.34 16.39 19.10
C THR A 224 25.77 15.83 19.06
N ASP A 225 26.59 16.26 20.02
CA ASP A 225 27.93 15.72 20.25
C ASP A 225 27.92 14.46 21.14
N GLN A 226 26.76 14.07 21.65
CA GLN A 226 26.59 12.94 22.57
C GLN A 226 25.97 11.74 21.85
N ILE A 227 26.82 10.91 21.25
CA ILE A 227 26.43 9.65 20.61
C ILE A 227 27.12 8.49 21.30
N GLU A 228 26.32 7.54 21.78
CA GLU A 228 26.79 6.25 22.24
C GLU A 228 26.13 5.16 21.40
N ASN A 229 26.95 4.36 20.74
CA ASN A 229 26.51 3.21 19.95
C ASN A 229 26.91 1.90 20.67
N PRO A 230 26.12 0.82 20.51
CA PRO A 230 26.54 -0.51 20.97
C PRO A 230 27.91 -0.91 20.39
N ASN A 231 28.74 -1.58 21.20
CA ASN A 231 30.01 -2.12 20.75
C ASN A 231 29.79 -3.46 20.02
N GLY A 232 29.54 -3.39 18.72
CA GLY A 232 29.26 -4.55 17.86
C GLY A 232 28.13 -4.28 16.89
N GLU A 233 27.75 -5.29 16.10
CA GLU A 233 26.61 -5.25 15.19
C GLU A 233 25.50 -6.17 15.69
N TYR A 234 24.43 -5.59 16.20
CA TYR A 234 23.32 -6.31 16.80
C TYR A 234 22.03 -6.00 16.06
N THR A 235 21.28 -7.05 15.72
CA THR A 235 19.94 -6.93 15.16
C THR A 235 19.03 -6.12 16.10
N ASP A 236 18.19 -5.28 15.52
CA ASP A 236 17.23 -4.37 16.16
C ASP A 236 17.81 -3.29 17.10
N SER A 237 19.13 -3.22 17.23
CA SER A 237 19.82 -2.18 18.00
C SER A 237 19.94 -0.89 17.20
N LEU A 238 19.68 0.24 17.85
CA LEU A 238 19.80 1.57 17.27
C LEU A 238 21.27 2.00 17.20
N TYR A 239 21.70 2.44 16.02
CA TYR A 239 22.97 3.12 15.82
C TYR A 239 22.72 4.53 15.31
N ARG A 240 23.44 5.51 15.87
CA ARG A 240 23.36 6.93 15.48
C ARG A 240 24.72 7.38 14.96
N PHE A 241 24.73 8.15 13.88
CA PHE A 241 25.96 8.62 13.23
C PHE A 241 25.78 10.08 12.77
N ALA A 242 26.89 10.70 12.32
CA ALA A 242 26.91 12.08 11.82
C ALA A 242 26.21 13.08 12.76
N GLY A 243 26.64 13.08 14.03
CA GLY A 243 26.05 13.90 15.09
C GLY A 243 24.58 13.59 15.39
N GLY A 244 24.06 12.43 14.97
CA GLY A 244 22.71 11.97 15.28
C GLY A 244 21.69 12.22 14.17
N THR A 245 22.14 12.79 13.04
CA THR A 245 21.34 13.06 11.85
C THR A 245 21.09 11.82 10.99
N VAL A 246 21.86 10.75 11.24
CA VAL A 246 21.68 9.43 10.63
C VAL A 246 21.39 8.42 11.72
N VAL A 247 20.30 7.67 11.56
CA VAL A 247 19.97 6.51 12.41
C VAL A 247 19.90 5.26 11.56
N VAL A 248 20.46 4.15 12.04
CA VAL A 248 20.51 2.87 11.31
C VAL A 248 20.18 1.72 12.27
N LYS A 249 19.49 0.70 11.75
CA LYS A 249 19.29 -0.59 12.39
C LYS A 249 19.58 -1.72 11.41
N ARG A 250 20.14 -2.82 11.94
CA ARG A 250 20.10 -4.11 11.27
C ARG A 250 18.77 -4.76 11.61
N VAL A 251 17.92 -5.03 10.63
CA VAL A 251 16.55 -5.52 10.85
C VAL A 251 16.34 -6.86 10.17
N LYS A 252 15.49 -7.70 10.77
CA LYS A 252 15.02 -8.94 10.14
C LYS A 252 13.66 -8.71 9.47
N LEU A 253 13.64 -8.89 8.15
CA LEU A 253 12.50 -8.71 7.26
C LEU A 253 11.88 -10.07 6.90
N PRO A 254 10.56 -10.12 6.64
CA PRO A 254 9.89 -11.35 6.29
C PRO A 254 10.28 -11.83 4.89
N GLN A 255 10.39 -13.15 4.74
CA GLN A 255 10.32 -13.80 3.43
C GLN A 255 8.87 -13.82 2.95
N VAL A 256 8.65 -13.41 1.70
CA VAL A 256 7.32 -13.30 1.11
C VAL A 256 7.32 -13.82 -0.34
N PRO A 257 6.17 -14.27 -0.85
CA PRO A 257 6.05 -14.66 -2.25
C PRO A 257 6.38 -13.52 -3.21
N ASP A 258 6.82 -13.88 -4.41
CA ASP A 258 6.98 -12.93 -5.50
C ASP A 258 5.70 -12.15 -5.77
N GLY A 259 5.85 -10.91 -6.26
CA GLY A 259 4.72 -10.04 -6.55
C GLY A 259 4.06 -9.45 -5.30
N THR A 260 4.51 -9.78 -4.08
CA THR A 260 4.12 -9.07 -2.84
C THR A 260 4.43 -7.59 -2.97
N SER A 261 3.45 -6.74 -2.67
CA SER A 261 3.67 -5.29 -2.68
C SER A 261 4.32 -4.84 -1.38
N VAL A 262 5.38 -4.04 -1.46
CA VAL A 262 6.11 -3.51 -0.30
C VAL A 262 5.98 -2.00 -0.25
N PHE A 263 5.55 -1.45 0.88
CA PHE A 263 5.47 -0.01 1.11
C PHE A 263 6.39 0.41 2.25
N ALA A 264 7.20 1.43 2.01
CA ALA A 264 7.88 2.19 3.05
C ALA A 264 6.98 3.34 3.49
N GLU A 265 6.65 3.39 4.79
CA GLU A 265 5.81 4.41 5.41
C GLU A 265 6.64 5.17 6.46
N VAL A 266 6.86 6.45 6.23
CA VAL A 266 7.50 7.36 7.19
C VAL A 266 6.48 8.35 7.73
N THR A 267 6.46 8.53 9.06
CA THR A 267 5.78 9.66 9.69
C THR A 267 6.83 10.55 10.34
N GLU A 268 6.76 11.85 10.08
CA GLU A 268 7.71 12.85 10.55
C GLU A 268 7.01 14.00 11.27
N GLN A 269 7.67 14.50 12.31
CA GLN A 269 7.31 15.70 13.05
C GLN A 269 8.58 16.47 13.41
N SER A 270 8.54 17.80 13.33
CA SER A 270 9.58 18.61 13.96
C SER A 270 9.51 18.44 15.47
N ASN A 271 10.67 18.38 16.09
CA ASN A 271 10.87 18.39 17.53
C ASN A 271 11.77 19.58 17.95
N GLY A 272 11.93 20.57 17.06
CA GLY A 272 12.73 21.78 17.27
C GLY A 272 13.16 22.47 15.98
N ASP A 273 13.45 21.70 14.92
CA ASP A 273 13.93 22.24 13.66
C ASP A 273 12.81 22.94 12.85
N ALA A 274 13.06 24.17 12.40
CA ALA A 274 12.11 24.99 11.66
C ALA A 274 12.18 24.79 10.14
N TYR A 275 13.23 24.15 9.63
CA TYR A 275 13.58 24.15 8.21
C TYR A 275 13.05 22.92 7.45
N ASP A 276 12.99 23.05 6.13
CA ASP A 276 12.68 22.01 5.17
C ASP A 276 13.96 21.22 4.82
N ARG A 277 14.16 20.08 5.50
CA ARG A 277 15.37 19.27 5.39
C ARG A 277 15.25 18.18 4.36
N THR A 278 16.37 17.85 3.73
CA THR A 278 16.50 16.62 2.94
C THR A 278 16.44 15.41 3.87
N GLY A 279 15.56 14.48 3.53
CA GLY A 279 15.41 13.19 4.19
C GLY A 279 15.63 12.03 3.21
N SER A 280 16.25 10.96 3.69
CA SER A 280 16.49 9.74 2.90
C SER A 280 16.28 8.50 3.75
N VAL A 281 15.44 7.59 3.28
CA VAL A 281 15.35 6.21 3.78
C VAL A 281 16.17 5.33 2.85
N PHE A 282 17.12 4.58 3.40
CA PHE A 282 18.07 3.82 2.59
C PHE A 282 18.40 2.45 3.18
N VAL A 283 18.80 1.54 2.31
CA VAL A 283 19.46 0.28 2.64
C VAL A 283 20.96 0.45 2.47
N ILE A 284 21.75 -0.15 3.35
CA ILE A 284 23.21 -0.23 3.21
C ILE A 284 23.57 -1.62 2.67
N PRO A 285 23.99 -1.74 1.40
CA PRO A 285 24.47 -3.02 0.89
C PRO A 285 25.79 -3.40 1.57
N VAL A 286 25.85 -4.63 2.10
CA VAL A 286 27.02 -5.19 2.82
C VAL A 286 27.55 -6.46 2.15
N ASN A 287 27.22 -6.66 0.87
CA ASN A 287 27.58 -7.84 0.09
C ASN A 287 28.94 -7.73 -0.63
N LYS A 288 29.72 -6.67 -0.34
CA LYS A 288 31.09 -6.48 -0.82
C LYS A 288 32.02 -6.20 0.35
N GLU A 289 33.33 -6.18 0.08
CA GLU A 289 34.37 -5.98 1.09
C GLU A 289 34.21 -4.67 1.87
N ARG A 290 33.80 -3.60 1.19
CA ARG A 290 33.48 -2.31 1.79
C ARG A 290 32.01 -1.95 1.62
N SER A 291 31.49 -1.20 2.58
CA SER A 291 30.12 -0.70 2.59
C SER A 291 30.04 0.71 3.16
N PHE A 292 28.87 1.35 3.05
CA PHE A 292 28.68 2.67 3.65
C PHE A 292 28.77 2.65 5.19
N LEU A 293 28.62 1.47 5.83
CA LEU A 293 28.85 1.33 7.28
C LEU A 293 30.29 1.66 7.66
N ASP A 294 31.27 1.41 6.79
CA ASP A 294 32.66 1.77 7.05
C ASP A 294 32.83 3.28 7.14
N GLY A 295 32.12 4.03 6.29
CA GLY A 295 32.05 5.49 6.36
C GLY A 295 31.45 5.96 7.67
N LEU A 296 30.31 5.37 8.06
CA LEU A 296 29.61 5.72 9.30
C LEU A 296 30.44 5.41 10.55
N LYS A 297 31.19 4.30 10.58
CA LYS A 297 31.97 3.87 11.75
C LYS A 297 33.36 4.49 11.82
N PHE A 298 34.05 4.60 10.68
CA PHE A 298 35.47 4.93 10.63
C PHE A 298 35.76 6.27 9.95
N GLY A 299 34.71 7.00 9.55
CA GLY A 299 34.80 8.31 8.93
C GLY A 299 34.79 8.26 7.41
N LYS A 300 34.44 9.38 6.78
CA LYS A 300 34.20 9.48 5.32
C LYS A 300 35.36 9.01 4.43
N ASP A 301 36.58 9.06 4.93
CA ASP A 301 37.78 8.71 4.14
C ASP A 301 37.98 7.19 4.00
N SER A 302 37.20 6.36 4.71
CA SER A 302 37.14 4.91 4.49
C SER A 302 36.33 4.53 3.24
N LEU A 303 35.49 5.45 2.76
CA LEU A 303 34.69 5.26 1.55
C LEU A 303 35.54 5.48 0.30
N PRO A 304 35.23 4.79 -0.82
CA PRO A 304 35.90 5.06 -2.09
C PRO A 304 35.64 6.50 -2.54
N GLN A 305 36.64 7.13 -3.16
CA GLN A 305 36.56 8.51 -3.63
C GLN A 305 36.30 8.57 -5.14
N TYR A 306 35.30 9.34 -5.54
CA TYR A 306 35.13 9.84 -6.90
C TYR A 306 35.82 11.20 -7.00
N ILE A 307 36.70 11.39 -7.99
CA ILE A 307 37.44 12.64 -8.18
C ILE A 307 36.88 13.35 -9.41
N SER A 308 36.35 14.57 -9.24
CA SER A 308 35.91 15.37 -10.40
C SER A 308 37.11 15.87 -11.22
N LYS A 309 36.84 16.44 -12.41
CA LYS A 309 37.88 17.02 -13.28
C LYS A 309 38.75 18.09 -12.60
N GLU A 310 38.23 18.78 -11.59
CA GLU A 310 38.92 19.84 -10.82
C GLU A 310 39.72 19.28 -9.65
N GLY A 311 39.64 17.97 -9.40
CA GLY A 311 40.32 17.33 -8.28
C GLY A 311 39.54 17.29 -6.97
N THR A 312 38.27 17.72 -6.94
CA THR A 312 37.43 17.59 -5.73
C THR A 312 37.07 16.12 -5.52
N ALA A 313 37.25 15.63 -4.28
CA ALA A 313 36.94 14.27 -3.89
C ALA A 313 35.53 14.16 -3.28
N TYR A 314 34.75 13.19 -3.75
CA TYR A 314 33.40 12.88 -3.28
C TYR A 314 33.37 11.44 -2.77
N GLN A 315 32.91 11.24 -1.53
CA GLN A 315 33.07 9.98 -0.80
C GLN A 315 31.85 9.08 -0.97
N GLY A 316 32.05 7.83 -1.38
CA GLY A 316 31.04 6.77 -1.42
C GLY A 316 29.94 6.96 -2.47
N VAL A 317 30.13 7.87 -3.44
CA VAL A 317 29.06 8.29 -4.35
C VAL A 317 28.86 7.37 -5.56
N VAL A 318 29.82 6.52 -5.90
CA VAL A 318 29.78 5.61 -7.06
C VAL A 318 30.10 4.18 -6.68
N LEU A 319 29.54 3.25 -7.45
CA LEU A 319 29.91 1.83 -7.47
C LEU A 319 31.40 1.65 -7.79
N THR A 320 32.04 0.71 -7.09
CA THR A 320 33.38 0.20 -7.39
C THR A 320 33.37 -1.33 -7.33
N ASN A 321 34.50 -1.97 -7.62
CA ASN A 321 34.61 -3.44 -7.55
C ASN A 321 34.31 -3.97 -6.14
N ASP A 322 34.62 -3.20 -5.10
CA ASP A 322 34.58 -3.63 -3.70
C ASP A 322 33.58 -2.85 -2.84
N TYR A 323 32.80 -1.92 -3.43
CA TYR A 323 31.81 -1.12 -2.72
C TYR A 323 30.55 -0.89 -3.56
N ASN A 324 29.39 -0.90 -2.89
CA ASN A 324 28.10 -0.50 -3.46
C ASN A 324 27.63 0.78 -2.75
N PRO A 325 27.16 1.81 -3.48
CA PRO A 325 26.57 3.00 -2.86
C PRO A 325 25.25 2.68 -2.17
N LEU A 326 24.80 3.59 -1.30
CA LEU A 326 23.52 3.48 -0.61
C LEU A 326 22.36 3.28 -1.60
N LEU A 327 21.51 2.29 -1.33
CA LEU A 327 20.31 2.03 -2.10
C LEU A 327 19.14 2.77 -1.45
N GLU A 328 18.68 3.85 -2.09
CA GLU A 328 17.67 4.71 -1.51
C GLU A 328 16.24 4.18 -1.77
N LEU A 329 15.52 3.87 -0.69
CA LEU A 329 14.12 3.44 -0.75
C LEU A 329 13.20 4.62 -1.03
N MET A 330 13.40 5.73 -0.32
CA MET A 330 12.54 6.90 -0.41
C MET A 330 13.33 8.17 -0.10
N ARG A 331 13.25 9.16 -0.99
CA ARG A 331 13.63 10.54 -0.70
C ARG A 331 12.43 11.31 -0.23
N PHE A 332 12.55 12.04 0.86
CA PHE A 332 11.50 12.92 1.34
C PHE A 332 12.08 14.24 1.80
N PHE A 333 11.22 15.23 1.98
CA PHE A 333 11.58 16.54 2.48
C PHE A 333 10.70 16.86 3.66
N THR A 334 11.32 17.19 4.81
CA THR A 334 10.54 17.65 5.96
C THR A 334 9.81 18.93 5.57
N PRO A 335 8.61 19.16 6.07
CA PRO A 335 8.02 20.48 5.98
C PRO A 335 8.75 21.44 6.94
N PHE A 336 8.43 22.73 6.82
CA PHE A 336 8.89 23.74 7.75
C PHE A 336 8.20 23.60 9.13
N GLY A 337 8.80 22.86 10.06
CA GLY A 337 8.50 22.92 11.49
C GLY A 337 7.14 22.35 11.94
N VAL A 338 6.55 21.43 11.18
CA VAL A 338 5.26 20.77 11.54
C VAL A 338 5.29 20.21 12.95
N HIS A 339 4.16 20.24 13.67
CA HIS A 339 4.04 19.92 15.10
C HIS A 339 4.62 21.01 16.01
N HIS A 340 5.95 21.12 16.10
CA HIS A 340 6.62 21.98 17.09
C HIS A 340 6.30 23.48 16.95
N PHE A 341 5.99 23.93 15.72
CA PHE A 341 5.68 25.35 15.45
C PHE A 341 4.19 25.64 15.21
N ASN A 342 3.31 24.64 15.32
CA ASN A 342 1.88 24.80 15.02
C ASN A 342 1.23 25.91 15.86
N GLU A 343 1.58 26.03 17.13
CA GLU A 343 1.02 27.04 18.05
C GLU A 343 1.83 28.34 18.10
N LYS A 344 3.00 28.38 17.46
CA LYS A 344 3.91 29.54 17.52
C LYS A 344 3.53 30.64 16.51
N ARG A 345 2.63 30.34 15.57
CA ARG A 345 2.18 31.28 14.56
C ARG A 345 0.76 30.98 14.10
N ASP A 346 -0.13 31.97 14.26
CA ASP A 346 -1.48 31.93 13.71
C ASP A 346 -1.55 32.75 12.42
N VAL A 347 -1.89 32.09 11.32
CA VAL A 347 -2.18 32.71 10.00
C VAL A 347 -3.55 32.27 9.46
N GLY A 348 -4.43 31.77 10.33
CA GLY A 348 -5.74 31.26 9.95
C GLY A 348 -5.74 29.90 9.24
N ILE A 349 -4.64 29.14 9.35
CA ILE A 349 -4.52 27.78 8.80
C ILE A 349 -4.52 26.76 9.93
N ALA A 350 -5.39 25.75 9.82
CA ALA A 350 -5.33 24.58 10.69
C ALA A 350 -4.14 23.70 10.27
N TRP A 351 -3.06 23.77 11.05
CA TRP A 351 -1.83 23.05 10.75
C TRP A 351 -1.96 21.54 10.97
N ALA A 352 -1.35 20.76 10.10
CA ALA A 352 -1.19 19.32 10.31
C ALA A 352 -0.30 19.05 11.54
N ASP A 353 -0.59 17.98 12.28
CA ASP A 353 0.25 17.58 13.43
C ASP A 353 1.47 16.75 13.00
N SER A 354 1.47 16.17 11.81
CA SER A 354 2.59 15.42 11.25
C SER A 354 2.47 15.34 9.74
N VAL A 355 3.54 14.92 9.08
CA VAL A 355 3.50 14.52 7.67
C VAL A 355 3.76 13.03 7.55
N SER A 356 3.00 12.37 6.67
CA SER A 356 3.19 10.97 6.33
C SER A 356 3.62 10.83 4.87
N TYR A 357 4.71 10.11 4.67
CA TYR A 357 5.28 9.75 3.39
C TYR A 357 5.07 8.25 3.19
N LYS A 358 4.44 7.88 2.08
CA LYS A 358 4.20 6.47 1.75
C LYS A 358 4.64 6.24 0.31
N GLN A 359 5.52 5.27 0.12
CA GLN A 359 6.04 4.94 -1.20
C GLN A 359 6.04 3.43 -1.42
N ASP A 360 5.54 3.01 -2.58
CA ASP A 360 5.71 1.66 -3.10
C ASP A 360 7.18 1.45 -3.48
N VAL A 361 7.80 0.43 -2.89
CA VAL A 361 9.20 0.02 -3.08
C VAL A 361 9.28 -1.46 -3.48
N SER A 362 8.21 -1.99 -4.08
CA SER A 362 8.12 -3.40 -4.49
C SER A 362 9.17 -3.79 -5.53
N ASP A 363 9.64 -2.83 -6.33
CA ASP A 363 10.75 -3.00 -7.27
C ASP A 363 12.08 -3.38 -6.58
N LEU A 364 12.18 -3.11 -5.27
CA LEU A 364 13.33 -3.41 -4.42
C LEU A 364 13.05 -4.57 -3.45
N LEU A 365 11.93 -5.31 -3.60
CA LEU A 365 11.58 -6.47 -2.77
C LEU A 365 12.76 -7.45 -2.57
N PRO A 366 13.59 -7.79 -3.59
CA PRO A 366 14.69 -8.74 -3.42
C PRO A 366 15.74 -8.32 -2.37
N VAL A 367 15.91 -7.02 -2.11
CA VAL A 367 16.83 -6.48 -1.08
C VAL A 367 16.11 -6.11 0.23
N LEU A 368 14.79 -6.31 0.28
CA LEU A 368 13.92 -6.04 1.43
C LEU A 368 13.37 -7.34 2.04
N GLN A 369 14.18 -8.40 2.00
CA GLN A 369 13.89 -9.69 2.63
C GLN A 369 15.14 -10.14 3.41
N ASP A 370 14.96 -11.08 4.34
CA ASP A 370 15.99 -11.50 5.30
C ASP A 370 16.54 -10.33 6.13
N GLU A 371 17.83 -10.34 6.41
CA GLU A 371 18.47 -9.39 7.29
C GLU A 371 19.18 -8.30 6.47
N CYS A 372 18.84 -7.04 6.71
CA CYS A 372 19.50 -5.92 6.05
C CYS A 372 19.67 -4.71 6.97
N TRP A 373 20.59 -3.83 6.62
CA TRP A 373 20.80 -2.56 7.32
C TRP A 373 19.93 -1.48 6.69
N ILE A 374 19.00 -0.93 7.47
CA ILE A 374 18.11 0.16 7.05
C ILE A 374 18.38 1.40 7.89
N GLY A 375 18.51 2.54 7.22
CA GLY A 375 18.72 3.82 7.85
C GLY A 375 17.73 4.90 7.42
N VAL A 376 17.64 5.93 8.26
CA VAL A 376 16.98 7.19 7.96
C VAL A 376 17.97 8.32 8.24
N PHE A 377 18.08 9.22 7.27
CA PHE A 377 18.80 10.48 7.37
C PHE A 377 17.82 11.65 7.34
N VAL A 378 18.04 12.66 8.18
CA VAL A 378 17.43 13.99 8.07
C VAL A 378 18.52 15.03 8.36
N GLY A 379 18.97 15.74 7.34
CA GLY A 379 20.10 16.68 7.44
C GLY A 379 19.74 17.93 8.23
N ASN A 380 20.16 18.01 9.50
CA ASN A 380 19.85 19.14 10.38
C ASN A 380 21.00 19.47 11.35
N TYR A 381 20.93 20.67 11.93
CA TYR A 381 21.86 21.16 12.97
C TYR A 381 21.14 21.50 14.28
N ASP A 382 19.87 21.10 14.43
CA ASP A 382 19.06 21.44 15.60
C ASP A 382 19.16 20.38 16.69
N GLY A 383 19.24 20.82 17.95
CA GLY A 383 19.35 19.92 19.11
C GLY A 383 18.06 19.12 19.39
N GLY A 384 16.89 19.68 19.05
CA GLY A 384 15.61 18.98 19.14
C GLY A 384 15.36 18.11 17.92
N GLY A 385 15.71 18.60 16.73
CA GLY A 385 15.65 17.92 15.45
C GLY A 385 14.24 17.51 15.08
N HIS A 386 14.08 16.24 14.71
CA HIS A 386 12.84 15.63 14.24
C HIS A 386 12.53 14.32 14.98
N LYS A 387 11.27 13.91 14.97
CA LYS A 387 10.84 12.57 15.38
C LYS A 387 10.30 11.82 14.17
N VAL A 388 10.92 10.67 13.88
CA VAL A 388 10.61 9.87 12.70
C VAL A 388 10.19 8.45 13.08
N SER A 389 9.09 7.98 12.49
CA SER A 389 8.71 6.57 12.50
C SER A 389 8.87 6.00 11.09
N LEU A 390 9.39 4.78 10.97
CA LEU A 390 9.51 4.06 9.70
C LEU A 390 8.91 2.67 9.85
N LYS A 391 8.00 2.33 8.96
CA LYS A 391 7.39 1.00 8.83
C LYS A 391 7.58 0.48 7.41
N LEU A 392 7.83 -0.82 7.30
CA LEU A 392 7.72 -1.56 6.05
C LEU A 392 6.47 -2.45 6.12
N LYS A 393 5.58 -2.33 5.12
CA LYS A 393 4.38 -3.15 5.01
C LYS A 393 4.42 -4.00 3.75
N TYR A 394 4.25 -5.30 3.93
CA TYR A 394 4.22 -6.29 2.87
C TYR A 394 2.78 -6.75 2.70
N HIS A 395 2.17 -6.42 1.58
CA HIS A 395 0.81 -6.79 1.22
C HIS A 395 0.86 -8.03 0.33
N LEU A 396 0.50 -9.18 0.92
CA LEU A 396 0.46 -10.45 0.21
C LEU A 396 -0.63 -10.38 -0.87
N ASN A 397 -0.24 -10.59 -2.13
CA ASN A 397 -1.13 -10.47 -3.29
C ASN A 397 -1.70 -11.82 -3.75
N GLU A 398 -1.45 -12.89 -3.01
CA GLU A 398 -1.90 -14.24 -3.31
C GLU A 398 -2.55 -14.88 -2.08
N GLN A 399 -3.54 -15.74 -2.31
CA GLN A 399 -4.21 -16.53 -1.26
C GLN A 399 -3.77 -18.01 -1.28
N GLN A 400 -3.10 -18.42 -2.35
CA GLN A 400 -2.62 -19.79 -2.57
C GLN A 400 -1.11 -19.78 -2.56
N VAL A 401 -0.51 -20.89 -2.11
CA VAL A 401 0.93 -21.10 -2.20
C VAL A 401 1.27 -21.29 -3.68
N SER A 402 2.07 -20.38 -4.24
CA SER A 402 2.58 -20.54 -5.59
C SER A 402 3.51 -21.77 -5.67
N GLU A 403 3.27 -22.63 -6.65
CA GLU A 403 4.17 -23.73 -7.00
C GLU A 403 5.30 -23.28 -7.94
N LYS A 404 5.24 -22.04 -8.45
CA LYS A 404 6.27 -21.50 -9.33
C LYS A 404 7.52 -21.16 -8.51
N PRO A 405 8.72 -21.46 -9.02
CA PRO A 405 9.95 -21.04 -8.36
C PRO A 405 9.99 -19.51 -8.27
N ALA A 406 10.55 -19.00 -7.17
CA ALA A 406 10.76 -17.57 -6.98
C ALA A 406 11.70 -17.04 -8.07
N LYS A 407 11.30 -15.93 -8.70
CA LYS A 407 12.11 -15.17 -9.64
C LYS A 407 13.33 -14.62 -8.91
N LYS A 408 14.46 -14.68 -9.60
CA LYS A 408 15.69 -14.02 -9.16
C LYS A 408 15.80 -12.67 -9.84
N TYR A 409 16.39 -11.72 -9.10
CA TYR A 409 16.55 -10.36 -9.55
C TYR A 409 17.99 -9.91 -9.40
N TRP A 410 18.47 -9.16 -10.39
CA TRP A 410 19.70 -8.40 -10.35
C TRP A 410 19.37 -6.96 -9.94
N ILE A 411 19.82 -6.57 -8.74
CA ILE A 411 19.67 -5.22 -8.20
C ILE A 411 21.06 -4.59 -8.05
N GLN A 412 21.36 -3.58 -8.85
CA GLN A 412 22.69 -2.94 -8.86
C GLN A 412 22.57 -1.43 -8.62
N PRO A 413 22.80 -0.95 -7.38
CA PRO A 413 22.99 0.47 -7.15
C PRO A 413 24.31 0.91 -7.80
N VAL A 414 24.27 1.95 -8.62
CA VAL A 414 25.43 2.44 -9.40
C VAL A 414 25.96 3.77 -8.89
N PHE A 415 25.09 4.66 -8.42
CA PHE A 415 25.50 5.91 -7.78
C PHE A 415 24.48 6.39 -6.77
N ASN A 416 24.96 7.14 -5.78
CA ASN A 416 24.15 7.92 -4.86
C ASN A 416 24.97 9.14 -4.38
N THR A 417 24.65 10.33 -4.87
CA THR A 417 25.33 11.58 -4.51
C THR A 417 24.73 12.27 -3.29
N THR A 418 23.64 11.73 -2.73
CA THR A 418 23.06 12.27 -1.50
C THR A 418 24.03 12.07 -0.35
N ASN A 419 24.53 13.18 0.17
CA ASN A 419 25.51 13.19 1.24
C ASN A 419 24.83 12.94 2.59
N VAL A 420 24.40 11.70 2.83
CA VAL A 420 23.82 11.24 4.10
C VAL A 420 24.74 11.54 5.30
N MET A 421 26.04 11.60 5.09
CA MET A 421 27.04 12.03 6.08
C MET A 421 27.39 13.53 5.97
N GLU A 422 26.44 14.40 5.59
CA GLU A 422 26.60 15.86 5.47
C GLU A 422 27.28 16.43 6.72
N MET A 423 26.71 16.16 7.90
CA MET A 423 27.26 16.63 9.17
C MET A 423 28.44 15.78 9.71
N ALA A 424 28.97 14.86 8.89
CA ALA A 424 30.23 14.15 9.11
C ALA A 424 31.24 14.41 7.97
N GLY A 425 31.04 15.49 7.20
CA GLY A 425 32.00 16.00 6.23
C GLY A 425 31.95 15.35 4.84
N GLN A 426 30.93 14.56 4.53
CA GLN A 426 30.73 14.05 3.17
C GLN A 426 30.35 15.20 2.23
N GLU A 427 31.06 15.31 1.11
CA GLU A 427 30.94 16.43 0.18
C GLU A 427 29.55 16.52 -0.48
N TYR A 428 29.05 17.73 -0.68
CA TYR A 428 27.79 17.96 -1.40
C TYR A 428 27.93 17.56 -2.88
N GLY A 429 26.85 17.12 -3.51
CA GLY A 429 26.82 16.70 -4.93
C GLY A 429 27.04 17.84 -5.95
N THR A 430 28.24 18.43 -5.95
CA THR A 430 28.65 19.57 -6.78
C THR A 430 29.48 19.17 -7.99
N MET A 431 29.74 17.86 -8.20
CA MET A 431 30.56 17.35 -9.30
C MET A 431 30.06 17.73 -10.70
N PHE A 432 28.77 18.04 -10.84
CA PHE A 432 28.14 18.42 -12.11
C PHE A 432 28.55 19.80 -12.63
N ALA A 433 29.31 20.59 -11.86
CA ALA A 433 29.82 21.91 -12.27
C ALA A 433 30.68 21.86 -13.54
N SER A 434 31.30 20.71 -13.77
CA SER A 434 32.46 20.54 -14.62
C SER A 434 32.60 19.14 -15.19
N ASP A 435 31.91 18.19 -14.57
CA ASP A 435 32.02 16.80 -14.90
C ASP A 435 30.66 16.19 -15.24
N THR A 436 30.73 15.04 -15.91
CA THR A 436 29.61 14.15 -16.09
C THR A 436 29.86 12.96 -15.17
N LEU A 437 29.01 12.77 -14.16
CA LEU A 437 29.14 11.66 -13.22
C LEU A 437 29.18 10.35 -14.01
N THR A 438 30.31 9.66 -14.00
CA THR A 438 30.55 8.46 -14.81
C THR A 438 30.83 7.27 -13.92
N VAL A 439 30.13 6.17 -14.14
CA VAL A 439 30.24 4.94 -13.35
C VAL A 439 30.37 3.74 -14.27
N ASN A 440 31.40 2.92 -14.04
CA ASN A 440 31.54 1.64 -14.72
C ASN A 440 30.82 0.55 -13.92
N PHE A 441 30.09 -0.31 -14.63
CA PHE A 441 29.37 -1.43 -14.03
C PHE A 441 29.44 -2.65 -14.94
N GLU A 442 29.11 -3.81 -14.39
CA GLU A 442 29.11 -5.08 -15.12
C GLU A 442 27.73 -5.71 -15.03
N VAL A 443 27.25 -6.18 -16.17
CA VAL A 443 25.95 -6.83 -16.34
C VAL A 443 26.19 -8.34 -16.42
N PRO A 444 25.66 -9.13 -15.47
CA PRO A 444 25.76 -10.59 -15.53
C PRO A 444 25.07 -11.18 -16.77
N ALA A 445 25.49 -12.38 -17.17
CA ALA A 445 24.76 -13.17 -18.15
C ALA A 445 23.34 -13.50 -17.64
N GLY A 446 22.36 -13.59 -18.54
CA GLY A 446 20.98 -13.98 -18.20
C GLY A 446 20.10 -12.85 -17.67
N VAL A 447 20.62 -11.62 -17.52
CA VAL A 447 19.83 -10.46 -17.13
C VAL A 447 18.88 -10.03 -18.27
N LYS A 448 17.62 -9.79 -17.93
CA LYS A 448 16.56 -9.33 -18.84
C LYS A 448 15.59 -8.37 -18.14
N ASN A 449 14.71 -7.74 -18.93
CA ASN A 449 13.64 -6.86 -18.42
C ASN A 449 14.19 -5.74 -17.51
N VAL A 450 15.30 -5.14 -17.90
CA VAL A 450 16.02 -4.16 -17.07
C VAL A 450 15.26 -2.83 -17.04
N THR A 451 15.03 -2.34 -15.84
CA THR A 451 14.53 -0.99 -15.56
C THR A 451 15.58 -0.23 -14.75
N PHE A 452 15.82 1.02 -15.12
CA PHE A 452 16.63 1.94 -14.34
C PHE A 452 15.73 2.83 -13.49
N ARG A 453 16.00 2.83 -12.19
CA ARG A 453 15.32 3.63 -11.17
C ARG A 453 16.19 4.84 -10.82
N TYR A 454 15.70 6.05 -11.07
CA TYR A 454 16.44 7.30 -10.89
C TYR A 454 15.69 8.27 -9.98
N ILE A 455 16.31 8.69 -8.86
CA ILE A 455 15.79 9.78 -8.00
C ILE A 455 16.72 10.98 -8.18
N THR A 456 16.16 12.17 -8.37
CA THR A 456 16.92 13.41 -8.54
C THR A 456 16.21 14.60 -7.92
N THR A 457 16.99 15.48 -7.28
CA THR A 457 16.51 16.73 -6.69
C THR A 457 17.60 17.79 -6.76
N GLY A 458 17.24 18.99 -7.21
CA GLY A 458 18.13 20.16 -7.26
C GLY A 458 18.05 21.01 -6.00
N HIS A 459 19.20 21.53 -5.58
CA HIS A 459 19.36 22.29 -4.33
C HIS A 459 20.14 23.58 -4.58
N GLY A 460 19.96 24.56 -3.69
CA GLY A 460 20.59 25.88 -3.75
C GLY A 460 19.58 26.97 -3.44
N GLY A 461 19.41 27.27 -2.15
CA GLY A 461 18.28 28.05 -1.60
C GLY A 461 18.28 29.56 -1.85
N TRP A 462 18.61 30.00 -3.07
CA TRP A 462 18.50 31.40 -3.49
C TRP A 462 17.87 31.49 -4.88
N GLY A 463 17.41 32.67 -5.29
CA GLY A 463 16.61 32.83 -6.52
C GLY A 463 17.30 32.39 -7.83
N GLY A 464 18.63 32.24 -7.85
CA GLY A 464 19.39 31.71 -8.99
C GLY A 464 19.92 30.28 -8.80
N GLY A 465 19.67 29.66 -7.65
CA GLY A 465 20.15 28.33 -7.33
C GLY A 465 19.24 27.24 -7.90
N ASP A 466 19.79 26.03 -8.00
CA ASP A 466 19.14 24.94 -8.73
C ASP A 466 17.89 24.39 -8.02
N GLU A 467 17.65 24.77 -6.76
CA GLU A 467 16.36 24.53 -6.10
C GLU A 467 15.21 25.20 -6.85
N PHE A 468 15.42 26.44 -7.31
CA PHE A 468 14.39 27.29 -7.92
C PHE A 468 14.59 27.51 -9.43
N VAL A 469 15.57 26.86 -10.04
CA VAL A 469 15.85 26.93 -11.48
C VAL A 469 15.78 25.53 -12.09
N PRO A 470 14.87 25.26 -13.05
CA PRO A 470 14.76 23.94 -13.68
C PRO A 470 16.03 23.58 -14.46
N LYS A 471 16.59 22.38 -14.25
CA LYS A 471 17.75 21.87 -14.99
C LYS A 471 17.45 20.54 -15.66
N LYS A 472 17.79 20.42 -16.94
CA LYS A 472 17.68 19.16 -17.69
C LYS A 472 18.69 18.14 -17.13
N ASN A 473 18.20 16.97 -16.75
CA ASN A 473 19.00 15.80 -16.40
C ASN A 473 19.09 14.90 -17.64
N GLU A 474 20.28 14.47 -18.03
CA GLU A 474 20.52 13.61 -19.19
C GLU A 474 21.36 12.40 -18.79
N LEU A 475 20.87 11.21 -19.11
CA LEU A 475 21.49 9.94 -18.75
C LEU A 475 21.88 9.14 -19.98
N PHE A 476 23.07 8.55 -19.94
CA PHE A 476 23.68 7.82 -21.05
C PHE A 476 24.16 6.45 -20.58
N ILE A 477 24.08 5.46 -21.47
CA ILE A 477 24.79 4.18 -21.35
C ILE A 477 25.71 4.06 -22.56
N ASP A 478 27.00 3.83 -22.31
CA ASP A 478 28.05 3.74 -23.32
C ASP A 478 28.04 4.92 -24.31
N GLY A 479 27.80 6.13 -23.79
CA GLY A 479 27.71 7.36 -24.57
C GLY A 479 26.39 7.55 -25.33
N THR A 480 25.48 6.57 -25.31
CA THR A 480 24.15 6.67 -25.95
C THR A 480 23.11 7.18 -24.95
N PRO A 481 22.39 8.28 -25.23
CA PRO A 481 21.35 8.78 -24.34
C PRO A 481 20.17 7.80 -24.30
N PHE A 482 19.69 7.48 -23.10
CA PHE A 482 18.50 6.62 -22.92
C PHE A 482 17.40 7.27 -22.09
N PHE A 483 17.73 8.30 -21.30
CA PHE A 483 16.74 9.01 -20.49
C PHE A 483 17.11 10.49 -20.35
N SER A 484 16.11 11.37 -20.45
CA SER A 484 16.31 12.82 -20.35
C SER A 484 15.01 13.52 -19.95
N PHE A 485 15.07 14.37 -18.93
CA PHE A 485 13.92 15.16 -18.48
C PHE A 485 14.36 16.33 -17.59
N THR A 486 13.43 17.23 -17.27
CA THR A 486 13.66 18.32 -16.32
C THR A 486 12.82 18.08 -15.07
N PRO A 487 13.40 17.64 -13.92
CA PRO A 487 12.66 17.48 -12.67
C PRO A 487 12.15 18.83 -12.19
N TRP A 488 10.83 19.00 -12.15
CA TRP A 488 10.19 20.25 -11.73
C TRP A 488 8.80 20.00 -11.14
N ARG A 489 8.53 20.54 -9.96
CA ARG A 489 7.24 20.44 -9.24
C ARG A 489 6.60 21.82 -9.19
N VAL A 490 5.32 21.91 -9.55
CA VAL A 490 4.55 23.18 -9.62
C VAL A 490 3.33 23.19 -8.69
N ASP A 491 3.22 22.19 -7.82
CA ASP A 491 2.08 21.90 -6.96
C ASP A 491 2.38 22.15 -5.47
N CYS A 492 3.53 22.75 -5.14
CA CYS A 492 4.01 22.85 -3.75
C CYS A 492 3.06 23.60 -2.80
N GLY A 493 2.31 24.59 -3.31
CA GLY A 493 1.28 25.30 -2.52
C GLY A 493 0.17 24.40 -1.97
N THR A 494 -0.03 23.20 -2.54
CA THR A 494 -0.97 22.19 -2.03
C THR A 494 -0.63 21.75 -0.60
N TYR A 495 0.64 21.81 -0.22
CA TYR A 495 1.15 21.30 1.06
C TYR A 495 1.29 22.39 2.15
N ARG A 496 0.71 23.58 1.93
CA ARG A 496 0.84 24.73 2.85
C ARG A 496 0.47 24.40 4.30
N ALA A 497 -0.57 23.59 4.51
CA ALA A 497 -1.07 23.21 5.84
C ALA A 497 -0.08 22.37 6.67
N SER A 498 0.97 21.83 6.06
CA SER A 498 2.03 21.11 6.78
C SER A 498 3.20 22.01 7.17
N ASN A 499 3.24 23.28 6.76
CA ASN A 499 4.44 24.13 6.79
C ASN A 499 4.30 25.37 7.69
N PRO A 500 4.06 25.22 9.02
CA PRO A 500 3.79 26.34 9.92
C PRO A 500 4.95 27.35 10.03
N ALA A 501 6.21 26.90 9.95
CA ALA A 501 7.40 27.74 10.10
C ALA A 501 7.91 28.34 8.78
N SER A 502 7.21 28.12 7.66
CA SER A 502 7.67 28.60 6.35
C SER A 502 7.71 30.14 6.29
N GLY A 503 8.77 30.71 5.72
CA GLY A 503 8.90 32.15 5.51
C GLY A 503 7.82 32.69 4.57
N ASN A 504 7.18 33.82 4.90
CA ASN A 504 6.14 34.44 4.07
C ASN A 504 6.65 35.76 3.49
N PHE A 505 6.27 36.04 2.25
CA PHE A 505 6.72 37.17 1.46
C PHE A 505 5.59 38.19 1.25
N TRP A 506 5.96 39.41 0.90
CA TRP A 506 5.05 40.56 0.76
C TRP A 506 3.95 40.36 -0.30
N ASN A 507 4.16 39.45 -1.25
CA ASN A 507 3.22 39.14 -2.33
C ASN A 507 2.23 38.03 -1.97
N GLY A 508 2.19 37.60 -0.71
CA GLY A 508 1.28 36.57 -0.22
C GLY A 508 1.76 35.13 -0.43
N LEU A 509 2.93 34.91 -1.04
CA LEU A 509 3.52 33.58 -1.13
C LEU A 509 4.28 33.21 0.13
N SER A 510 4.27 31.92 0.46
CA SER A 510 5.17 31.30 1.43
C SER A 510 6.30 30.56 0.70
N SER A 511 7.45 30.37 1.35
CA SER A 511 8.57 29.62 0.77
C SER A 511 8.16 28.19 0.37
N SER A 512 7.28 27.57 1.16
CA SER A 512 6.68 26.26 0.87
C SER A 512 5.90 26.20 -0.45
N ASP A 513 5.48 27.35 -0.99
CA ASP A 513 4.59 27.40 -2.14
C ASP A 513 5.35 27.44 -3.47
N TYR A 514 6.64 27.82 -3.43
CA TYR A 514 7.46 27.92 -4.63
C TYR A 514 7.68 26.57 -5.31
N SER A 515 7.55 26.59 -6.64
CA SER A 515 7.95 25.49 -7.51
C SER A 515 9.43 25.18 -7.37
N ARG A 516 9.79 23.90 -7.47
CA ARG A 516 11.14 23.42 -7.13
C ARG A 516 11.61 22.27 -8.02
N SER A 517 12.91 22.06 -8.06
CA SER A 517 13.57 20.99 -8.84
C SER A 517 13.37 19.60 -8.25
N GLY A 518 12.18 19.03 -8.45
CA GLY A 518 11.87 17.62 -8.15
C GLY A 518 11.28 17.35 -6.77
N TRP A 519 11.03 18.37 -5.95
CA TRP A 519 10.53 18.20 -4.59
C TRP A 519 9.65 19.36 -4.11
N CYS A 520 8.90 19.14 -3.03
CA CYS A 520 8.24 20.19 -2.26
C CYS A 520 8.41 19.89 -0.75
N PRO A 521 8.49 20.90 0.12
CA PRO A 521 8.52 20.71 1.57
C PRO A 521 7.29 19.94 2.09
N GLY A 522 7.53 18.81 2.76
CA GLY A 522 6.48 17.90 3.22
C GLY A 522 6.05 16.84 2.20
N THR A 523 6.87 16.52 1.19
CA THR A 523 6.56 15.48 0.19
C THR A 523 7.68 14.49 -0.07
N VAL A 524 7.32 13.37 -0.71
CA VAL A 524 8.25 12.43 -1.34
C VAL A 524 8.73 12.98 -2.69
N SER A 525 9.99 12.74 -3.04
CA SER A 525 10.47 12.83 -4.41
C SER A 525 10.46 11.45 -5.05
N HIS A 526 9.51 11.23 -5.95
CA HIS A 526 9.30 9.94 -6.57
C HIS A 526 10.45 9.57 -7.53
N PRO A 527 10.84 8.29 -7.60
CA PRO A 527 11.76 7.79 -8.60
C PRO A 527 11.11 7.83 -9.98
N TYR A 528 11.95 8.06 -10.99
CA TYR A 528 11.63 7.85 -12.39
C TYR A 528 12.09 6.45 -12.78
N PHE A 529 11.21 5.71 -13.45
CA PHE A 529 11.48 4.39 -13.97
C PHE A 529 11.59 4.48 -15.49
N THR A 530 12.69 3.99 -16.04
CA THR A 530 12.89 3.91 -17.49
C THR A 530 13.36 2.52 -17.86
N PRO A 531 12.73 1.84 -18.83
CA PRO A 531 13.28 0.64 -19.42
C PRO A 531 14.66 0.91 -19.99
N VAL A 532 15.54 -0.11 -19.94
CA VAL A 532 16.86 -0.08 -20.55
C VAL A 532 16.91 -1.18 -21.60
N ASP A 533 16.70 -0.79 -22.85
CA ASP A 533 16.66 -1.73 -23.97
C ASP A 533 18.06 -2.21 -24.36
N ASN A 534 18.16 -3.50 -24.72
CA ASN A 534 19.37 -4.11 -25.28
C ASN A 534 20.65 -4.01 -24.41
N LEU A 535 20.50 -3.96 -23.09
CA LEU A 535 21.65 -4.06 -22.18
C LEU A 535 22.23 -5.48 -22.23
N THR A 536 23.42 -5.61 -22.81
CA THR A 536 24.09 -6.91 -23.00
C THR A 536 24.89 -7.34 -21.77
N PRO A 537 25.21 -8.63 -21.61
CA PRO A 537 26.18 -9.06 -20.61
C PRO A 537 27.57 -8.44 -20.87
N GLY A 538 28.26 -8.05 -19.81
CA GLY A 538 29.61 -7.49 -19.88
C GLY A 538 29.74 -6.10 -19.24
N LYS A 539 30.83 -5.40 -19.58
CA LYS A 539 31.18 -4.10 -19.01
C LYS A 539 30.48 -2.96 -19.74
N HIS A 540 29.89 -2.06 -18.97
CA HIS A 540 29.18 -0.89 -19.44
C HIS A 540 29.56 0.35 -18.61
N SER A 541 29.24 1.53 -19.15
CA SER A 541 29.40 2.79 -18.43
C SER A 541 28.09 3.58 -18.43
N ILE A 542 27.63 3.99 -17.25
CA ILE A 542 26.50 4.91 -17.10
C ILE A 542 27.01 6.32 -16.79
N GLN A 543 26.39 7.31 -17.41
CA GLN A 543 26.76 8.72 -17.24
C GLN A 543 25.54 9.57 -16.90
N VAL A 544 25.70 10.53 -15.98
CA VAL A 544 24.67 11.52 -15.63
C VAL A 544 25.23 12.92 -15.85
N TYR A 545 24.55 13.68 -16.72
CA TYR A 545 24.87 15.07 -17.00
C TYR A 545 23.75 15.99 -16.48
N ILE A 546 24.15 17.03 -15.75
CA ILE A 546 23.27 18.08 -15.24
C ILE A 546 23.99 19.42 -15.38
N PRO A 547 23.40 20.45 -16.01
CA PRO A 547 24.02 21.76 -16.14
C PRO A 547 23.91 22.57 -14.83
N LEU A 548 24.79 22.24 -13.88
CA LEU A 548 24.80 22.83 -12.54
C LEU A 548 24.81 24.37 -12.57
N GLY A 549 24.00 24.99 -11.72
CA GLY A 549 24.03 26.44 -11.51
C GLY A 549 25.37 26.95 -11.00
N LYS A 550 25.73 28.17 -11.42
CA LYS A 550 26.93 28.85 -10.92
C LYS A 550 26.73 29.27 -9.47
N ARG A 551 27.83 29.31 -8.72
CA ARG A 551 27.85 29.85 -7.35
C ARG A 551 27.53 31.34 -7.34
N ASP A 552 26.95 31.81 -6.23
CA ASP A 552 26.77 33.22 -5.90
C ASP A 552 27.37 33.49 -4.51
N GLY A 553 28.60 34.01 -4.48
CA GLY A 553 29.39 34.12 -3.25
C GLY A 553 29.60 32.76 -2.56
N SER A 554 29.09 32.62 -1.33
CA SER A 554 29.12 31.36 -0.57
C SER A 554 27.96 30.40 -0.91
N MET A 555 26.97 30.84 -1.68
CA MET A 555 25.84 30.01 -2.09
C MET A 555 26.23 29.14 -3.29
N PHE A 556 25.86 27.87 -3.26
CA PHE A 556 26.19 26.90 -4.31
C PHE A 556 25.02 25.97 -4.60
N SER A 557 24.89 25.56 -5.86
CA SER A 557 23.95 24.54 -6.27
C SER A 557 24.55 23.15 -6.04
N ALA A 558 23.70 22.18 -5.71
CA ALA A 558 24.08 20.78 -5.62
C ALA A 558 22.94 19.89 -6.11
N TRP A 559 23.26 18.68 -6.53
CA TRP A 559 22.27 17.69 -6.96
C TRP A 559 22.44 16.40 -6.17
N ASN A 560 21.34 16.02 -5.51
CA ASN A 560 21.19 14.72 -4.88
C ASN A 560 20.57 13.81 -5.93
N VAL A 561 21.33 12.81 -6.40
CA VAL A 561 20.89 11.83 -7.42
C VAL A 561 21.24 10.42 -6.98
N SER A 562 20.34 9.46 -7.22
CA SER A 562 20.62 8.04 -6.99
C SER A 562 20.08 7.19 -8.13
N GLY A 563 20.84 6.16 -8.50
CA GLY A 563 20.55 5.29 -9.65
C GLY A 563 20.71 3.82 -9.30
N VAL A 564 19.71 3.01 -9.65
CA VAL A 564 19.69 1.56 -9.43
C VAL A 564 19.18 0.86 -10.69
N PHE A 565 19.91 -0.15 -11.17
CA PHE A 565 19.39 -1.10 -12.16
C PHE A 565 18.62 -2.22 -11.45
N VAL A 566 17.45 -2.56 -11.99
CA VAL A 566 16.59 -3.65 -11.54
C VAL A 566 16.30 -4.52 -12.76
N GLY A 567 16.70 -5.78 -12.74
CA GLY A 567 16.42 -6.74 -13.82
C GLY A 567 16.07 -8.12 -13.28
N GLU A 568 15.36 -8.91 -14.07
CA GLU A 568 15.22 -10.35 -13.82
C GLU A 568 16.51 -11.05 -14.26
N ILE A 569 16.96 -12.06 -13.53
CA ILE A 569 18.14 -12.84 -13.90
C ILE A 569 17.80 -14.33 -13.97
N ASP A 570 18.04 -14.94 -15.12
CA ASP A 570 17.96 -16.39 -15.31
C ASP A 570 19.17 -17.07 -14.65
N GLU A 571 19.01 -18.31 -14.18
CA GLU A 571 20.10 -19.09 -13.55
C GLU A 571 21.25 -19.45 -14.50
#